data_AF-A0A660U9P8-F1
#
_entry.id   AF-A0A660U9P8-F1
#
_cell.length_a   1.000
_cell.length_b   1.000
_cell.length_c   1.000
_cell.angle_alpha   90.00
_cell.angle_beta   90.00
_cell.angle_gamma   90.00
#
_symmetry.space_group_name_H-M   'P 1'
#
loop_
_entity.id
_entity.type
_entity.pdbx_description
1 polymer ?
#
loop_
_entity_poly.entity_id
_entity_poly.type
_entity_poly.pdbx_seq_one_letter_code
_entity_poly.pdbx_strand_id
1 'polypeptide(L)'
;FYVIVNNLTNRKNVINVFWNTGTSDDDGFLSDPVKSQTTIDAYGGEKYVEMYRVINLDNGQAYWDRVGAQLYGSPRQIHFGIKVTL
;
A
#
# COMPACT_ATOMS: atom_id res chain seq x y z
N PHE A 1 24.39 -16.96 19.35
CA PHE A 1 23.02 -17.32 18.93
C PHE A 1 22.32 -16.07 18.41
N TYR A 2 21.46 -16.19 17.39
CA TYR A 2 20.66 -15.06 16.91
C TYR A 2 19.24 -15.49 16.53
N VAL A 3 18.29 -14.56 16.62
CA VAL A 3 16.87 -14.70 16.24
C VAL A 3 16.49 -13.50 15.38
N ILE A 4 15.73 -13.76 14.32
CA ILE A 4 15.12 -12.73 13.47
C ILE A 4 13.61 -12.84 13.60
N VAL A 5 12.97 -11.78 14.07
CA VAL A 5 11.50 -11.68 14.13
C VAL A 5 11.04 -10.74 13.03
N ASN A 6 10.26 -11.26 12.08
CA ASN A 6 9.72 -10.51 10.95
C ASN A 6 8.27 -10.09 11.21
N ASN A 7 7.93 -8.84 10.89
CA ASN A 7 6.55 -8.32 10.89
C ASN A 7 5.77 -8.58 12.20
N LEU A 8 6.42 -8.40 13.36
CA LEU A 8 5.85 -8.74 14.67
C LEU A 8 4.46 -8.14 14.92
N THR A 9 4.21 -6.92 14.43
CA THR A 9 2.94 -6.20 14.65
C THR A 9 1.95 -6.31 13.48
N ASN A 10 2.26 -7.14 12.47
CA ASN A 10 1.49 -7.28 11.25
C ASN A 10 1.08 -5.93 10.62
N ARG A 11 2.06 -5.04 10.40
CA ARG A 11 1.83 -3.68 9.90
C ARG A 11 2.65 -3.41 8.64
N LYS A 12 2.00 -2.82 7.64
CA LYS A 12 2.67 -2.34 6.43
C LYS A 12 3.76 -1.32 6.77
N ASN A 13 4.91 -1.43 6.11
CA ASN A 13 6.00 -0.46 6.23
C ASN A 13 5.78 0.66 5.22
N VAL A 14 4.99 1.68 5.59
CA VAL A 14 4.74 2.85 4.72
C VAL A 14 6.02 3.63 4.52
N ILE A 15 6.44 3.79 3.27
CA ILE A 15 7.64 4.55 2.86
C ILE A 15 7.32 5.70 1.90
N ASN A 16 6.10 5.76 1.37
CA ASN A 16 5.62 6.82 0.50
C ASN A 16 4.11 6.99 0.65
N VAL A 17 3.58 8.05 0.05
CA VAL A 17 2.16 8.38 0.06
C VAL A 17 1.70 8.79 -1.34
N PHE A 18 0.42 8.65 -1.62
CA PHE A 18 -0.19 9.20 -2.81
C PHE A 18 -0.08 10.73 -2.79
N TRP A 19 0.32 11.32 -3.92
CA TRP A 19 0.48 12.77 -4.04
C TRP A 19 -0.79 13.53 -3.63
N ASN A 20 -1.94 13.06 -4.10
CA ASN A 20 -3.19 13.80 -4.02
C ASN A 20 -3.77 13.87 -2.59
N THR A 21 -3.55 12.85 -1.76
CA THR A 21 -4.14 12.76 -0.41
C THR A 21 -3.10 12.85 0.70
N GLY A 22 -1.83 12.57 0.41
CA GLY A 22 -0.79 12.42 1.44
C GLY A 22 -0.95 11.17 2.31
N THR A 23 -1.74 10.18 1.87
CA THR A 23 -1.94 8.90 2.58
C THR A 23 -1.41 7.72 1.75
N SER A 24 -1.24 6.54 2.36
CA SER A 24 -0.75 5.34 1.67
C SER A 24 -1.84 4.42 1.13
N ASP A 25 -3.11 4.74 1.42
CA ASP A 25 -4.27 3.86 1.22
C ASP A 25 -5.43 4.54 0.48
N ASP A 26 -5.35 5.84 0.23
CA ASP A 26 -6.30 6.59 -0.59
C ASP A 26 -5.57 7.39 -1.67
N ASP A 27 -5.83 7.11 -2.95
CA ASP A 27 -5.29 7.91 -4.06
C ASP A 27 -6.10 9.19 -4.34
N GLY A 28 -7.26 9.32 -3.68
CA GLY A 28 -8.15 10.44 -3.74
C GLY A 28 -9.05 10.47 -4.99
N PHE A 29 -9.16 9.37 -5.73
CA PHE A 29 -10.14 9.25 -6.79
C PHE A 29 -11.51 8.84 -6.24
N LEU A 30 -11.58 7.71 -5.53
CA LEU A 30 -12.85 7.19 -4.99
C LEU A 30 -13.37 7.98 -3.77
N SER A 31 -12.50 8.67 -3.04
CA SER A 31 -12.90 9.51 -1.89
C SER A 31 -13.37 10.91 -2.29
N ASP A 32 -13.24 11.29 -3.57
CA ASP A 32 -13.69 12.57 -4.13
C ASP A 32 -14.79 12.34 -5.19
N PRO A 33 -16.08 12.50 -4.83
CA PRO A 33 -17.19 12.30 -5.75
C PRO A 33 -17.16 13.24 -6.96
N VAL A 34 -16.58 14.44 -6.81
CA VAL A 34 -16.48 15.41 -7.93
C VAL A 34 -15.56 14.86 -9.03
N LYS A 35 -14.54 14.09 -8.66
CA LYS A 35 -13.62 13.45 -9.61
C LYS A 35 -14.15 12.14 -10.17
N SER A 36 -14.87 11.35 -9.35
CA SER A 36 -15.16 9.95 -9.67
C SER A 36 -16.58 9.70 -10.18
N GLN A 37 -17.60 10.46 -9.75
CA GLN A 37 -19.01 10.08 -9.96
C GLN A 37 -19.37 9.89 -11.44
N THR A 38 -18.99 10.85 -12.31
CA THR A 38 -19.24 10.75 -13.76
C THR A 38 -18.63 9.48 -14.37
N THR A 39 -17.44 9.10 -13.92
CA THR A 39 -16.75 7.88 -14.38
C THR A 39 -17.44 6.64 -13.83
N ILE A 40 -17.77 6.63 -12.54
CA ILE A 40 -18.49 5.53 -11.89
C ILE A 40 -19.80 5.26 -12.64
N ASP A 41 -20.61 6.29 -12.89
CA ASP A 41 -21.90 6.17 -13.57
C ASP A 41 -21.75 5.66 -15.01
N ALA A 42 -20.73 6.12 -15.73
CA ALA A 42 -20.48 5.73 -17.11
C ALA A 42 -19.98 4.28 -17.26
N TYR A 43 -19.27 3.74 -16.27
CA TYR A 43 -18.57 2.45 -16.38
C TYR A 43 -19.16 1.32 -15.53
N GLY A 44 -20.43 1.43 -15.13
CA GLY A 44 -21.16 0.34 -14.48
C GLY A 44 -21.28 0.43 -12.97
N GLY A 45 -21.16 1.64 -12.42
CA GLY A 45 -21.48 1.95 -11.03
C GLY A 45 -20.60 1.19 -10.04
N GLU A 46 -21.24 0.49 -9.11
CA GLU A 46 -20.57 -0.26 -8.04
C GLU A 46 -19.54 -1.28 -8.55
N LYS A 47 -19.81 -1.94 -9.70
CA LYS A 47 -18.84 -2.87 -10.30
C LYS A 47 -17.54 -2.19 -10.71
N TYR A 48 -17.63 -0.95 -11.19
CA TYR A 48 -16.44 -0.16 -11.50
C TYR A 48 -15.68 0.19 -10.22
N VAL A 49 -16.39 0.54 -9.14
CA VAL A 49 -15.76 0.84 -7.84
C VAL A 49 -15.02 -0.38 -7.28
N GLU A 50 -15.63 -1.57 -7.32
CA GLU A 50 -15.00 -2.82 -6.89
C GLU A 50 -13.73 -3.10 -7.70
N MET A 51 -13.84 -3.08 -9.02
CA MET A 51 -12.71 -3.27 -9.93
C MET A 51 -11.59 -2.24 -9.66
N TYR A 52 -11.95 -0.96 -9.48
CA TYR A 52 -11.00 0.11 -9.22
C TYR A 52 -10.21 -0.13 -7.94
N ARG A 53 -10.88 -0.51 -6.84
CA ARG A 53 -10.22 -0.81 -5.56
C ARG A 53 -9.23 -1.96 -5.72
N VAL A 54 -9.67 -3.06 -6.33
CA VAL A 54 -8.83 -4.25 -6.51
C VAL A 54 -7.58 -3.93 -7.33
N ILE A 55 -7.72 -3.19 -8.44
CA ILE A 55 -6.61 -2.93 -9.37
C ILE A 55 -5.68 -1.83 -8.85
N ASN A 56 -6.22 -0.69 -8.41
CA ASN A 56 -5.42 0.50 -8.14
C ASN A 56 -4.95 0.59 -6.68
N LEU A 57 -5.75 0.11 -5.73
CA LEU A 57 -5.47 0.27 -4.30
C LEU A 57 -4.90 -1.00 -3.68
N ASP A 58 -5.55 -2.14 -3.89
CA ASP A 58 -5.15 -3.41 -3.25
C ASP A 58 -3.99 -4.09 -3.99
N ASN A 59 -4.00 -4.07 -5.33
CA ASN A 59 -3.01 -4.72 -6.19
C ASN A 59 -2.25 -3.73 -7.09
N GLY A 60 -2.15 -2.46 -6.69
CA GLY A 60 -1.46 -1.40 -7.43
C GLY A 60 0.05 -1.57 -7.61
N GLN A 61 0.62 -2.66 -7.07
CA GLN A 61 2.06 -2.95 -7.05
C GLN A 61 2.72 -2.87 -8.42
N ALA A 62 2.10 -3.42 -9.47
CA ALA A 62 2.66 -3.39 -10.82
C ALA A 62 2.85 -1.96 -11.34
N TYR A 63 1.93 -1.04 -11.01
CA TYR A 63 2.06 0.36 -11.37
C TYR A 63 3.17 1.03 -10.55
N TRP A 64 3.21 0.82 -9.24
CA TRP A 64 4.24 1.39 -8.36
C TRP A 64 5.65 0.92 -8.73
N ASP A 65 5.79 -0.35 -9.13
CA ASP A 65 7.02 -0.93 -9.66
C ASP A 65 7.47 -0.20 -10.93
N ARG A 66 6.53 0.02 -11.86
CA ARG A 66 6.80 0.71 -13.13
C ARG A 66 7.25 2.15 -12.93
N VAL A 67 6.66 2.88 -11.98
CA VAL A 67 6.98 4.31 -11.74
C VAL A 67 8.06 4.53 -10.67
N GLY A 68 8.51 3.47 -10.00
CA GLY A 68 9.48 3.57 -8.92
C GLY A 68 8.95 4.28 -7.67
N ALA A 69 7.62 4.27 -7.45
CA ALA A 69 6.96 5.02 -6.37
C ALA A 69 6.25 4.09 -5.39
N GLN A 70 7.01 3.19 -4.78
CA GLN A 70 6.50 2.21 -3.81
C GLN A 70 5.84 2.87 -2.60
N LEU A 71 4.61 2.49 -2.27
CA LEU A 71 3.95 2.93 -1.04
C LEU A 71 4.44 2.16 0.18
N TYR A 72 4.77 0.87 -0.01
CA TYR A 72 5.16 -0.03 1.07
C TYR A 72 6.51 -0.67 0.78
N GLY A 73 7.41 -0.62 1.77
CA GLY A 73 8.69 -1.32 1.76
C GLY A 73 8.61 -2.70 2.40
N SER A 74 9.77 -3.35 2.50
CA SER A 74 9.91 -4.65 3.17
C SER A 74 9.37 -4.61 4.61
N PRO A 75 8.79 -5.72 5.11
CA PRO A 75 8.35 -5.81 6.49
C PRO A 75 9.47 -5.52 7.48
N ARG A 76 9.14 -4.84 8.58
CA ARG A 76 10.13 -4.50 9.62
C ARG A 76 10.64 -5.78 10.30
N GLN A 77 11.92 -5.79 10.62
CA GLN A 77 12.59 -6.91 11.25
C GLN A 77 13.25 -6.46 12.56
N ILE A 78 13.21 -7.33 13.56
CA ILE A 78 13.95 -7.16 14.81
C ILE A 78 14.98 -8.28 14.88
N HIS A 79 16.25 -7.90 15.01
CA HIS A 79 17.37 -8.83 15.08
C HIS A 79 17.89 -8.85 16.51
N PHE A 80 17.94 -10.02 17.12
CA PHE A 80 18.46 -10.21 18.46
C PHE A 80 19.60 -11.22 18.42
N GLY A 81 20.73 -10.90 19.06
CA GLY A 81 21.91 -11.75 19.06
C GLY A 81 22.64 -11.74 20.40
N ILE A 82 23.13 -12.91 20.82
CA ILE A 82 24.00 -13.09 21.98
C ILE A 82 25.31 -13.72 21.52
N LYS A 83 26.42 -13.05 21.84
CA LYS A 83 27.78 -13.55 21.66
C LYS A 83 28.39 -13.85 23.04
N VAL A 84 28.89 -15.06 23.21
CA VAL A 84 29.66 -15.48 24.40
C VAL A 84 31.10 -15.68 23.95
N THR A 85 32.04 -15.11 24.71
CA THR A 85 33.48 -15.28 24.49
C THR A 85 34.07 -15.87 25.77
N LEU A 86 34.89 -16.90 25.63
CA LEU A 86 35.63 -17.56 26.72
C LEU A 86 36.97 -16.87 26.95
#